data_AF-A0A4V1ZH54-F1
#
_entry.id   AF-A0A4V1ZH54-F1
#
_cell.length_a   1.000
_cell.length_b   1.000
_cell.length_c   1.000
_cell.angle_alpha   90.00
_cell.angle_beta   90.00
_cell.angle_gamma   90.00
#
_symmetry.space_group_name_H-M   'P 1'
#
loop_
_entity.id
_entity.type
_entity.pdbx_description
1 polymer ?
#
loop_
_entity_poly.entity_id
_entity_poly.type
_entity_poly.pdbx_seq_one_letter_code
_entity_poly.pdbx_strand_id
1 'polypeptide(L)'
;MSVTSYDGFTVARTNLKAILDTARAGRLVTVTRGPDVSAVVSAVRLRQFLAATVASRARVVFEDGACVVFIPGLAVAAEASTFEEAITETLEGLRDYAQDWDSHLADAPNHAENWGLVNLMRLSDDDQLRAWLLADQ
;
A
#
# COMPACT_ATOMS: atom_id res chain seq x y z
N MET A 1 -23.85 -22.02 -0.54
CA MET A 1 -23.66 -20.70 -1.19
C MET A 1 -23.19 -19.71 -0.13
N SER A 2 -22.09 -18.99 -0.35
CA SER A 2 -21.65 -17.92 0.55
C SER A 2 -22.29 -16.61 0.14
N VAL A 3 -22.87 -15.88 1.08
CA VAL A 3 -23.36 -14.50 0.84
C VAL A 3 -22.15 -13.59 0.60
N THR A 4 -22.17 -12.82 -0.49
CA THR A 4 -21.07 -11.93 -0.90
C THR A 4 -21.45 -10.45 -0.91
N SER A 5 -22.68 -10.13 -0.48
CA SER A 5 -23.20 -8.77 -0.38
C SER A 5 -24.04 -8.64 0.88
N TYR A 6 -23.76 -7.63 1.71
CA TYR A 6 -24.45 -7.37 2.97
C TYR A 6 -24.98 -5.94 2.98
N ASP A 7 -26.30 -5.79 3.15
CA ASP A 7 -26.94 -4.48 3.12
C ASP A 7 -27.03 -3.83 4.50
N GLY A 8 -26.29 -2.74 4.66
CA GLY A 8 -26.29 -1.94 5.88
C GLY A 8 -25.37 -2.46 6.98
N PHE A 9 -25.00 -1.53 7.86
CA PHE A 9 -24.10 -1.76 8.98
C PHE A 9 -24.55 -2.90 9.91
N THR A 10 -25.83 -2.95 10.26
CA THR A 10 -26.36 -3.95 11.21
C THR A 10 -26.19 -5.37 10.68
N VAL A 11 -26.50 -5.58 9.40
CA VAL A 11 -26.42 -6.89 8.75
C VAL A 11 -24.95 -7.31 8.61
N ALA A 12 -24.08 -6.40 8.19
CA ALA A 12 -22.64 -6.67 8.11
C ALA A 12 -22.05 -7.01 9.48
N ARG A 13 -22.39 -6.26 10.53
CA ARG A 13 -21.93 -6.49 11.90
C ARG A 13 -22.34 -7.87 12.42
N THR A 14 -23.61 -8.26 12.23
CA THR A 14 -24.11 -9.58 12.66
C THR A 14 -23.44 -10.73 11.90
N ASN A 15 -22.90 -10.47 10.71
CA ASN A 15 -22.26 -11.46 9.85
C ASN A 15 -20.73 -11.31 9.74
N LEU A 16 -20.09 -10.51 10.61
CA LEU A 16 -18.68 -10.13 10.44
C LEU A 16 -17.74 -11.33 10.30
N LYS A 17 -17.96 -12.40 11.07
CA LYS A 17 -17.17 -13.64 10.96
C LYS A 17 -17.23 -14.23 9.54
N ALA A 18 -18.43 -14.36 8.97
CA ALA A 18 -18.62 -14.91 7.63
C ALA A 18 -18.02 -14.02 6.54
N ILE A 19 -18.08 -12.70 6.72
CA ILE A 19 -17.43 -11.71 5.85
C ILE A 19 -15.92 -11.95 5.84
N LEU A 20 -15.28 -12.01 7.02
CA LEU A 20 -13.84 -12.20 7.15
C LEU A 20 -13.39 -13.57 6.63
N ASP A 21 -14.13 -14.65 6.92
CA ASP A 21 -13.81 -15.99 6.42
C ASP A 21 -13.93 -16.06 4.88
N THR A 22 -14.92 -15.38 4.30
CA THR A 22 -15.12 -15.31 2.85
C THR A 22 -14.01 -14.50 2.16
N ALA A 23 -13.64 -13.35 2.74
CA ALA A 23 -12.52 -12.54 2.27
C ALA A 23 -11.19 -13.28 2.37
N ARG A 24 -10.94 -14.00 3.48
CA ARG A 24 -9.74 -14.84 3.67
C ARG A 24 -9.65 -15.95 2.62
N ALA A 25 -10.79 -16.53 2.24
CA ALA A 25 -10.87 -17.51 1.15
C ALA A 25 -10.64 -16.90 -0.25
N GLY A 26 -10.34 -15.60 -0.35
CA GLY A 26 -10.02 -14.90 -1.59
C GLY A 26 -11.21 -14.43 -2.39
N ARG A 27 -12.42 -14.45 -1.80
CA ARG A 27 -13.64 -13.96 -2.46
C ARG A 27 -13.92 -12.52 -2.02
N LEU A 28 -14.35 -11.68 -2.97
CA LEU A 28 -14.84 -10.34 -2.67
C LEU A 28 -16.13 -10.43 -1.84
N VAL A 29 -16.20 -9.65 -0.77
CA VAL A 29 -17.43 -9.36 -0.06
C VAL A 29 -17.70 -7.87 -0.14
N THR A 30 -18.95 -7.48 -0.38
CA THR A 30 -19.37 -6.09 -0.40
C THR A 30 -20.29 -5.78 0.78
N VAL A 31 -20.14 -4.58 1.33
CA VAL A 31 -21.00 -4.02 2.37
C VAL A 31 -21.53 -2.68 1.88
N THR A 32 -22.84 -2.49 1.87
CA THR A 32 -23.45 -1.23 1.40
C THR A 32 -23.92 -0.37 2.56
N ARG A 33 -23.85 0.96 2.38
CA ARG A 33 -24.43 1.95 3.29
C ARG A 33 -25.05 3.07 2.46
N GLY A 34 -26.35 2.99 2.21
CA GLY A 34 -26.99 3.91 1.26
C GLY A 34 -26.44 3.67 -0.16
N PRO A 35 -25.96 4.71 -0.87
CA PRO A 35 -25.36 4.55 -2.19
C PRO A 35 -23.92 4.01 -2.16
N ASP A 36 -23.26 4.04 -1.00
CA ASP A 36 -21.83 3.71 -0.89
C ASP A 36 -21.62 2.20 -0.78
N VAL A 37 -20.58 1.69 -1.45
CA VAL A 37 -20.18 0.28 -1.45
C VAL A 37 -18.74 0.15 -0.94
N SER A 38 -18.55 -0.61 0.13
CA SER A 38 -17.24 -0.98 0.63
C SER A 38 -16.91 -2.43 0.26
N ALA A 39 -15.65 -2.69 -0.10
CA ALA A 39 -15.13 -4.02 -0.37
C ALA A 39 -14.34 -4.56 0.83
N VAL A 40 -14.60 -5.80 1.22
CA VAL A 40 -13.76 -6.56 2.16
C VAL A 40 -13.07 -7.67 1.35
N VAL A 41 -11.74 -7.61 1.32
CA VAL A 41 -10.89 -8.50 0.51
C VAL A 41 -9.77 -9.09 1.37
N SER A 42 -9.12 -10.14 0.85
CA SER A 42 -7.88 -10.65 1.45
C SER A 42 -6.78 -9.60 1.34
N ALA A 43 -6.22 -9.19 2.48
CA ALA A 43 -5.06 -8.31 2.55
C ALA A 43 -3.87 -8.84 1.73
N VAL A 44 -3.61 -10.15 1.80
CA VAL A 44 -2.51 -10.80 1.06
C VAL A 44 -2.72 -10.68 -0.46
N ARG A 45 -3.93 -10.97 -0.95
CA ARG A 45 -4.23 -10.86 -2.39
C ARG A 45 -4.21 -9.42 -2.88
N LEU A 46 -4.74 -8.49 -2.06
CA LEU A 46 -4.70 -7.07 -2.38
C LEU A 46 -3.24 -6.58 -2.48
N ARG A 47 -2.38 -6.92 -1.51
CA ARG A 47 -0.95 -6.59 -1.55
C ARG A 47 -0.26 -7.14 -2.79
N GLN A 48 -0.52 -8.41 -3.13
CA GLN A 48 0.04 -9.03 -4.34
C GLN A 48 -0.41 -8.30 -5.62
N PHE A 49 -1.68 -7.94 -5.72
CA PHE A 49 -2.21 -7.17 -6.85
C PHE A 49 -1.57 -5.78 -6.93
N LEU A 50 -1.47 -5.07 -5.80
CA LEU A 50 -0.85 -3.74 -5.73
C LEU A 50 0.63 -3.80 -6.10
N ALA A 51 1.39 -4.77 -5.57
CA ALA A 51 2.80 -4.95 -5.89
C ALA A 51 3.04 -5.23 -7.39
N ALA A 52 2.07 -5.85 -8.08
CA ALA A 52 2.15 -6.15 -9.50
C ALA A 52 1.70 -5.00 -10.41
N THR A 53 0.97 -4.01 -9.87
CA THR A 53 0.32 -2.95 -10.67
C THR A 53 0.85 -1.56 -10.37
N VAL A 54 1.43 -1.35 -9.19
CA VAL A 54 2.09 -0.11 -8.79
C VAL A 54 3.59 -0.29 -9.01
N ALA A 55 4.14 0.32 -10.06
CA ALA A 55 5.59 0.31 -10.30
C ALA A 55 6.31 1.19 -9.26
N SER A 56 7.50 0.77 -8.80
CA SER A 56 8.25 1.54 -7.80
C SER A 56 8.78 2.84 -8.38
N ARG A 57 9.23 2.78 -9.65
CA ARG A 57 9.89 3.89 -10.37
C ARG A 57 11.08 4.48 -9.62
N ALA A 58 11.60 3.77 -8.62
CA ALA A 58 12.73 4.23 -7.83
C ALA A 58 13.95 4.39 -8.74
N ARG A 59 14.78 5.37 -8.43
CA ARG A 59 16.01 5.67 -9.12
C ARG A 59 17.14 5.59 -8.11
N VAL A 60 18.17 4.81 -8.46
CA VAL A 60 19.41 4.71 -7.70
C VAL A 60 20.48 5.42 -8.50
N VAL A 61 21.15 6.37 -7.86
CA VAL A 61 22.22 7.18 -8.45
C VAL A 61 23.44 7.13 -7.53
N PHE A 62 24.62 6.99 -8.12
CA PHE A 62 25.89 7.04 -7.39
C PHE A 62 26.65 8.30 -7.80
N GLU A 63 26.82 9.24 -6.87
CA GLU A 63 27.48 10.53 -7.09
C GLU A 63 28.40 10.86 -5.91
N ASP A 64 29.62 11.32 -6.19
CA ASP A 64 30.62 11.75 -5.19
C ASP A 64 30.88 10.77 -4.03
N GLY A 65 30.73 9.47 -4.29
CA GLY A 65 30.92 8.41 -3.29
C GLY A 65 29.70 8.15 -2.40
N ALA A 66 28.58 8.81 -2.66
CA ALA A 66 27.29 8.55 -2.03
C ALA A 66 26.36 7.76 -2.98
N CYS A 67 25.41 7.04 -2.37
CA CYS A 67 24.29 6.40 -3.04
C CYS A 67 23.01 7.16 -2.70
N VAL A 68 22.34 7.68 -3.72
CA VAL A 68 21.07 8.39 -3.61
C VAL A 68 19.97 7.52 -4.18
N VAL A 69 18.89 7.32 -3.42
CA VAL A 69 17.69 6.61 -3.85
C VAL A 69 16.51 7.56 -3.74
N PHE A 70 15.73 7.70 -4.82
CA PHE A 70 14.54 8.56 -4.81
C PHE A 70 13.44 8.02 -5.73
N ILE A 71 12.19 8.40 -5.45
CA ILE A 71 11.04 8.07 -6.31
C ILE A 71 10.50 9.35 -6.95
N PRO A 72 10.61 9.53 -8.28
CA PRO A 72 10.11 10.72 -8.96
C PRO A 72 8.62 10.97 -8.69
N GLY A 73 8.30 12.21 -8.29
CA GLY A 73 6.94 12.61 -7.94
C GLY A 73 6.50 12.24 -6.53
N LEU A 74 7.35 11.55 -5.76
CA LEU A 74 7.17 11.30 -4.35
C LEU A 74 8.16 12.13 -3.53
N ALA A 75 7.72 12.66 -2.39
CA ALA A 75 8.59 13.39 -1.46
C ALA A 75 9.41 12.42 -0.59
N VAL A 76 10.02 11.40 -1.21
CA VAL A 76 10.87 10.39 -0.56
C VAL A 76 12.17 10.28 -1.34
N ALA A 77 13.25 10.60 -0.64
CA ALA A 77 14.62 10.43 -1.10
C ALA A 77 15.52 10.13 0.11
N ALA A 78 16.51 9.28 -0.09
CA ALA A 78 17.53 8.94 0.90
C ALA A 78 18.92 9.01 0.25
N GLU A 79 19.90 9.42 1.03
CA GLU A 79 21.31 9.50 0.61
C GLU A 79 22.15 8.86 1.69
N ALA A 80 22.96 7.87 1.30
CA ALA A 80 23.81 7.18 2.24
C ALA A 80 25.16 6.78 1.63
N SER A 81 26.06 6.34 2.50
CA SER A 81 27.41 5.91 2.10
C SER A 81 27.41 4.58 1.33
N THR A 82 26.36 3.79 1.50
CA THR A 82 26.20 2.50 0.85
C THR A 82 24.81 2.32 0.28
N PHE A 83 24.69 1.46 -0.74
CA PHE A 83 23.40 1.09 -1.32
C PHE A 83 22.45 0.50 -0.28
N GLU A 84 22.93 -0.39 0.59
CA GLU A 84 22.09 -1.04 1.60
C GLU A 84 21.51 -0.06 2.63
N GLU A 85 22.33 0.90 3.04
CA GLU A 85 21.92 1.97 3.94
C GLU A 85 20.89 2.88 3.26
N ALA A 86 21.14 3.30 2.01
CA ALA A 86 20.21 4.15 1.26
C ALA A 86 18.85 3.45 1.01
N ILE A 87 18.86 2.14 0.75
CA ILE A 87 17.62 1.36 0.63
C ILE A 87 16.89 1.31 1.97
N THR A 88 17.59 1.05 3.08
CA THR A 88 16.98 0.99 4.42
C THR A 88 16.31 2.32 4.78
N GLU A 89 17.01 3.44 4.59
CA GLU A 89 16.47 4.78 4.82
C GLU A 89 15.31 5.11 3.87
N THR A 90 15.37 4.66 2.61
CA THR A 90 14.24 4.80 1.68
C THR A 90 13.01 4.07 2.21
N LEU A 91 13.16 2.84 2.72
CA LEU A 91 12.04 2.09 3.29
C LEU A 91 11.43 2.84 4.49
N GLU A 92 12.24 3.40 5.38
CA GLU A 92 11.76 4.25 6.48
C GLU A 92 10.97 5.46 5.96
N GLY A 93 11.51 6.20 4.98
CA GLY A 93 10.81 7.33 4.37
C GLY A 93 9.49 6.94 3.70
N LEU A 94 9.38 5.74 3.12
CA LEU A 94 8.11 5.23 2.57
C LEU A 94 7.10 4.90 3.69
N ARG A 95 7.55 4.44 4.86
CA ARG A 95 6.68 4.21 6.03
C ARG A 95 6.15 5.53 6.58
N ASP A 96 7.02 6.52 6.72
CA ASP A 96 6.65 7.86 7.18
C ASP A 96 5.67 8.52 6.22
N TYR A 97 5.94 8.43 4.90
CA TYR A 97 5.00 8.91 3.88
C TYR A 97 3.62 8.24 4.00
N ALA A 98 3.58 6.93 4.23
CA ALA A 98 2.33 6.20 4.41
C ALA A 98 1.60 6.62 5.70
N GLN A 99 2.30 7.01 6.75
CA GLN A 99 1.71 7.54 7.99
C GLN A 99 1.14 8.95 7.79
N ASP A 100 1.90 9.84 7.16
CA ASP A 100 1.47 11.23 6.86
C ASP A 100 0.30 11.28 5.89
N TRP A 101 0.09 10.21 5.11
CA TRP A 101 -1.07 10.05 4.27
C TRP A 101 -2.40 10.12 5.02
N ASP A 102 -2.53 9.40 6.14
CA ASP A 102 -3.76 9.39 6.92
C ASP A 102 -4.01 10.71 7.64
N SER A 103 -2.95 11.43 7.97
CA SER A 103 -3.05 12.66 8.75
C SER A 103 -3.43 13.85 7.88
N HIS A 104 -2.81 14.00 6.70
CA HIS A 104 -3.06 15.16 5.83
C HIS A 104 -2.78 14.98 4.33
N LEU A 105 -1.97 14.01 3.88
CA LEU A 105 -1.62 13.94 2.44
C LEU A 105 -2.75 13.39 1.57
N ALA A 106 -3.69 12.62 2.12
CA ALA A 106 -4.84 12.12 1.36
C ALA A 106 -5.69 13.25 0.73
N ASP A 107 -5.71 14.42 1.36
CA ASP A 107 -6.50 15.59 0.91
C ASP A 107 -5.69 16.54 0.01
N ALA A 108 -4.38 16.34 -0.13
CA ALA A 108 -3.51 17.19 -0.93
C ALA A 108 -3.54 16.76 -2.42
N PRO A 109 -3.86 17.66 -3.39
CA PRO A 109 -4.05 17.27 -4.79
C PRO A 109 -2.87 16.58 -5.47
N ASN A 110 -1.65 16.92 -5.08
CA ASN A 110 -0.41 16.32 -5.60
C ASN A 110 -0.08 14.96 -4.97
N HIS A 111 -0.88 14.54 -3.98
CA HIS A 111 -0.70 13.29 -3.27
C HIS A 111 -1.88 12.36 -3.48
N ALA A 112 -3.13 12.83 -3.39
CA ALA A 112 -4.40 12.10 -3.34
C ALA A 112 -4.53 10.82 -4.22
N GLU A 113 -3.90 10.77 -5.39
CA GLU A 113 -3.90 9.61 -6.29
C GLU A 113 -2.92 8.48 -5.90
N ASN A 114 -2.06 8.68 -4.90
CA ASN A 114 -1.12 7.67 -4.40
C ASN A 114 -1.77 6.59 -3.51
N TRP A 115 -3.09 6.48 -3.50
CA TRP A 115 -3.84 5.50 -2.72
C TRP A 115 -3.29 4.07 -2.88
N GLY A 116 -3.01 3.63 -4.12
CA GLY A 116 -2.49 2.28 -4.38
C GLY A 116 -1.10 2.05 -3.78
N LEU A 117 -0.23 3.06 -3.89
CA LEU A 117 1.12 3.03 -3.32
C LEU A 117 1.09 2.98 -1.79
N VAL A 118 0.29 3.82 -1.15
CA VAL A 118 0.17 3.85 0.32
C VAL A 118 -0.40 2.54 0.87
N ASN A 119 -1.41 1.96 0.20
CA ASN A 119 -1.94 0.65 0.60
C ASN A 119 -0.90 -0.46 0.39
N LEU A 120 -0.09 -0.40 -0.66
CA LEU A 120 1.01 -1.34 -0.86
C LEU A 120 2.03 -1.27 0.27
N MET A 121 2.45 -0.05 0.64
CA MET A 121 3.36 0.17 1.78
C MET A 121 2.76 -0.47 3.02
N ARG A 122 1.55 -0.10 3.44
CA ARG A 122 0.91 -0.58 4.67
C ARG A 122 0.73 -2.09 4.75
N LEU A 123 0.44 -2.74 3.62
CA LEU A 123 0.18 -4.18 3.57
C LEU A 123 1.46 -5.01 3.43
N SER A 124 2.61 -4.38 3.16
CA SER A 124 3.88 -5.08 3.00
C SER A 124 4.70 -5.02 4.28
N ASP A 125 5.36 -6.12 4.62
CA ASP A 125 6.52 -6.09 5.52
C ASP A 125 7.75 -5.47 4.80
N ASP A 126 8.85 -5.28 5.52
CA ASP A 126 10.03 -4.60 4.99
C ASP A 126 10.72 -5.41 3.87
N ASP A 127 10.76 -6.74 3.99
CA ASP A 127 11.31 -7.61 2.94
C ASP A 127 10.49 -7.52 1.65
N GLN A 128 9.16 -7.52 1.76
CA GLN A 128 8.25 -7.39 0.64
C GLN A 128 8.33 -6.00 -0.01
N LEU A 129 8.44 -4.95 0.80
CA LEU A 129 8.55 -3.58 0.30
C LEU A 129 9.91 -3.36 -0.37
N ARG A 130 10.98 -3.91 0.19
CA ARG A 130 12.31 -3.94 -0.42
C ARG A 130 12.31 -4.66 -1.77
N ALA A 131 11.73 -5.86 -1.82
CA ALA A 131 11.63 -6.61 -3.06
C ALA A 131 10.86 -5.84 -4.15
N TRP A 132 9.79 -5.14 -3.76
CA TRP A 132 9.03 -4.27 -4.66
C TRP A 132 9.86 -3.06 -5.14
N LEU A 133 10.58 -2.39 -4.24
CA LEU A 133 11.41 -1.22 -4.57
C LEU A 133 12.47 -1.57 -5.62
N LEU A 134 13.05 -2.77 -5.48
CA LEU A 134 14.13 -3.29 -6.33
C LEU A 134 13.64 -4.00 -7.60
N ALA A 135 12.34 -4.22 -7.78
CA ALA A 135 11.82 -4.99 -8.92
C ALA A 135 12.06 -4.32 -10.29
N ASP A 136 12.19 -2.99 -10.30
CA ASP A 136 12.34 -2.15 -11.51
C ASP A 136 13.75 -1.55 -11.66
N GLN A 137 14.72 -1.95 -10.82
CA GLN A 137 16.11 -1.47 -10.91
C GLN A 137 16.89 -2.14 -12.04
#